data_AF-A0A1N6KTH3-F1
#
_entry.id   AF-A0A1N6KTH3-F1
#
_cell.length_a   1.000
_cell.length_b   1.000
_cell.length_c   1.000
_cell.angle_alpha   90.00
_cell.angle_beta   90.00
_cell.angle_gamma   90.00
#
_symmetry.space_group_name_H-M   'P 1'
#
loop_
_entity.id
_entity.type
_entity.pdbx_description
1 polymer ?
#
loop_
_entity_poly.entity_id
_entity_poly.type
_entity_poly.pdbx_seq_one_letter_code
_entity_poly.pdbx_strand_id
1 'polypeptide(L)'
;MKPVPSPVLQADEVRQQLTELARQLTTDPEIARFSLAVDNRTGMVSANVQHWSGRIQHDEWIARDLRQSQQSDPASLTICERNRSVLSLLNQGITQVEVAKRIGISQSRVAQIKKSSM
;
A
#
# COMPACT_ATOMS: atom_id res chain seq x y z
N MET A 1 -1.49 -34.75 -5.78
CA MET A 1 -0.81 -33.59 -6.41
C MET A 1 0.50 -33.37 -5.68
N LYS A 2 1.65 -33.30 -6.39
CA LYS A 2 2.92 -32.91 -5.77
C LYS A 2 2.87 -31.39 -5.53
N PRO A 3 3.27 -30.86 -4.36
CA PRO A 3 3.36 -29.42 -4.16
C PRO A 3 4.33 -28.83 -5.19
N VAL A 4 3.90 -27.83 -5.93
CA VAL A 4 4.82 -27.05 -6.78
C VAL A 4 5.74 -26.29 -5.82
N PRO A 5 7.07 -26.49 -5.88
CA PRO A 5 7.97 -25.74 -5.03
C PRO A 5 7.85 -24.26 -5.40
N SER A 6 7.49 -23.43 -4.43
CA SER A 6 7.46 -21.99 -4.59
C SER A 6 8.85 -21.51 -5.02
N PRO A 7 8.97 -20.66 -6.05
CA PRO A 7 10.25 -20.14 -6.49
C PRO A 7 10.90 -19.38 -5.33
N VAL A 8 12.17 -19.67 -5.07
CA VAL A 8 12.90 -19.00 -4.00
C VAL A 8 13.78 -17.92 -4.61
N LEU A 9 13.46 -16.67 -4.28
CA LEU A 9 14.08 -15.47 -4.85
C LEU A 9 15.05 -14.81 -3.86
N GLN A 10 16.08 -14.13 -4.38
CA GLN A 10 17.02 -13.35 -3.54
C GLN A 10 16.42 -12.00 -3.12
N ALA A 11 16.89 -11.43 -2.00
CA ALA A 11 16.36 -10.20 -1.41
C ALA A 11 16.21 -9.03 -2.39
N ASP A 12 17.25 -8.75 -3.16
CA ASP A 12 17.26 -7.61 -4.09
C ASP A 12 16.35 -7.86 -5.30
N GLU A 13 16.26 -9.11 -5.76
CA GLU A 13 15.29 -9.51 -6.79
C GLU A 13 13.87 -9.34 -6.28
N VAL A 14 13.58 -9.72 -5.03
CA VAL A 14 12.24 -9.54 -4.47
C VAL A 14 11.93 -8.07 -4.23
N ARG A 15 12.90 -7.24 -3.82
CA ARG A 15 12.70 -5.78 -3.69
C ARG A 15 12.37 -5.14 -5.03
N GLN A 16 13.08 -5.52 -6.10
CA GLN A 16 12.80 -5.04 -7.45
C GLN A 16 11.43 -5.54 -7.93
N GLN A 17 11.12 -6.82 -7.74
CA GLN A 17 9.83 -7.39 -8.12
C GLN A 17 8.66 -6.78 -7.34
N LEU A 18 8.80 -6.52 -6.04
CA LEU A 18 7.78 -5.86 -5.24
C LEU A 18 7.56 -4.41 -5.67
N THR A 19 8.64 -3.69 -6.01
CA THR A 19 8.55 -2.32 -6.50
C THR A 19 7.87 -2.29 -7.87
N GLU A 20 8.26 -3.18 -8.76
CA GLU A 20 7.68 -3.31 -10.10
C GLU A 20 6.21 -3.74 -10.03
N LEU A 21 5.90 -4.74 -9.21
CA LEU A 21 4.54 -5.22 -8.98
C LEU A 21 3.68 -4.10 -8.39
N ALA A 22 4.13 -3.42 -7.34
CA ALA A 22 3.39 -2.31 -6.75
C ALA A 22 3.15 -1.19 -7.78
N ARG A 23 4.14 -0.88 -8.63
CA ARG A 23 3.99 0.10 -9.72
C ARG A 23 2.93 -0.35 -10.71
N GLN A 24 3.04 -1.57 -11.24
CA GLN A 24 2.08 -2.14 -12.20
C GLN A 24 0.66 -2.11 -11.63
N LEU A 25 0.48 -2.61 -10.41
CA LEU A 25 -0.84 -2.68 -9.76
C LEU A 25 -1.43 -1.29 -9.44
N THR A 26 -0.57 -0.28 -9.24
CA THR A 26 -1.01 1.10 -8.98
C THR A 26 -1.43 1.82 -10.26
N THR A 27 -0.82 1.48 -11.39
CA THR A 27 -1.09 2.12 -12.69
C THR A 27 -2.15 1.41 -13.53
N ASP A 28 -2.54 0.19 -13.16
CA ASP A 28 -3.52 -0.60 -13.89
C ASP A 28 -4.95 -0.09 -13.65
N PRO A 29 -5.66 0.39 -14.70
CA PRO A 29 -7.01 0.92 -14.56
C PRO A 29 -8.07 -0.16 -14.24
N GLU A 30 -7.77 -1.44 -14.44
CA GLU A 30 -8.70 -2.53 -14.14
C GLU A 30 -8.71 -2.92 -12.65
N ILE A 31 -7.77 -2.41 -11.86
CA ILE A 31 -7.60 -2.74 -10.46
C ILE A 31 -8.36 -1.75 -9.57
N ALA A 32 -9.22 -2.30 -8.70
CA ALA A 32 -9.95 -1.54 -7.69
C ALA A 32 -9.14 -1.38 -6.41
N ARG A 33 -8.39 -2.43 -6.02
CA ARG A 33 -7.58 -2.45 -4.79
C ARG A 33 -6.54 -3.57 -4.86
N PHE A 34 -5.41 -3.38 -4.21
CA PHE A 34 -4.50 -4.49 -3.89
C PHE A 34 -3.92 -4.36 -2.47
N SER A 35 -3.41 -5.47 -1.94
CA SER A 35 -2.64 -5.53 -0.70
C SER A 35 -1.44 -6.46 -0.85
N LEU A 36 -0.28 -6.01 -0.37
CA LEU A 36 0.94 -6.81 -0.27
C LEU A 36 1.22 -7.04 1.22
N ALA A 37 1.46 -8.28 1.62
CA ALA A 37 1.87 -8.62 2.98
C ALA A 37 3.12 -9.50 2.95
N VAL A 38 3.99 -9.32 3.96
CA VAL A 38 5.23 -10.08 4.12
C VAL A 38 5.26 -10.66 5.53
N ASP A 39 5.43 -11.98 5.64
CA ASP A 39 5.71 -12.67 6.89
C ASP A 39 7.23 -12.81 7.07
N ASN A 40 7.81 -11.99 7.94
CA ASN A 40 9.24 -12.00 8.22
C ASN A 40 9.73 -13.29 8.91
N ARG A 41 8.84 -14.10 9.50
CA ARG A 41 9.21 -15.38 10.11
C ARG A 41 9.45 -16.46 9.05
N THR A 42 8.62 -16.47 8.01
CA THR A 42 8.63 -17.52 6.98
C THR A 42 9.24 -17.06 5.67
N GLY A 43 9.41 -15.75 5.49
CA GLY A 43 9.78 -15.14 4.22
C GLY A 43 8.63 -15.13 3.20
N MET A 44 7.40 -15.49 3.60
CA MET A 44 6.26 -15.52 2.69
C MET A 44 5.85 -14.11 2.29
N VAL A 45 5.61 -13.90 1.00
CA VAL A 45 5.04 -12.69 0.44
C VAL A 45 3.72 -13.07 -0.22
N SER A 46 2.65 -12.35 0.14
CA SER A 46 1.32 -12.54 -0.44
C SER A 46 0.84 -11.26 -1.12
N ALA A 47 0.36 -11.38 -2.35
CA ALA A 47 -0.33 -10.32 -3.07
C ALA A 47 -1.80 -10.69 -3.25
N ASN A 48 -2.70 -9.80 -2.80
CA ASN A 48 -4.12 -9.88 -3.10
C ASN A 48 -4.50 -8.71 -4.00
N VAL A 49 -5.08 -8.99 -5.15
CA VAL A 49 -5.49 -7.99 -6.14
C VAL A 49 -6.97 -8.18 -6.44
N GLN A 50 -7.73 -7.09 -6.35
CA GLN A 50 -9.14 -7.04 -6.66
C GLN A 50 -9.37 -6.14 -7.87
N HIS A 51 -10.00 -6.68 -8.91
CA HIS A 51 -10.36 -5.96 -10.12
C HIS A 51 -11.76 -5.36 -10.01
N TRP A 52 -12.04 -4.31 -10.80
CA TRP A 52 -13.38 -3.72 -10.91
C TRP A 52 -14.42 -4.70 -11.45
N SER A 53 -14.00 -5.71 -12.21
CA SER A 53 -14.85 -6.81 -12.68
C SER A 53 -15.32 -7.75 -11.57
N GLY A 54 -14.82 -7.59 -10.34
CA GLY A 54 -15.07 -8.50 -9.22
C GLY A 54 -14.12 -9.69 -9.16
N ARG A 55 -13.20 -9.85 -10.13
CA ARG A 55 -12.16 -10.87 -10.11
C ARG A 55 -11.18 -10.60 -8.97
N ILE A 56 -10.79 -11.67 -8.26
CA ILE A 56 -9.75 -11.64 -7.24
C ILE A 56 -8.59 -12.53 -7.71
N GLN A 57 -7.37 -12.00 -7.65
CA GLN A 57 -6.13 -12.72 -7.86
C GLN A 57 -5.34 -12.75 -6.56
N HIS A 58 -4.84 -13.93 -6.21
CA HIS A 58 -4.05 -14.17 -5.01
C HIS A 58 -2.79 -14.94 -5.39
N ASP A 59 -1.64 -14.34 -5.14
CA ASP A 59 -0.33 -14.92 -5.45
C ASP A 59 0.54 -14.95 -4.19
N GLU A 60 1.27 -16.05 -4.00
CA GLU A 60 2.18 -16.26 -2.88
C GLU A 60 3.56 -16.73 -3.36
N TRP A 61 4.62 -16.18 -2.76
CA TRP A 61 5.99 -16.61 -3.04
C TRP A 61 6.91 -16.44 -1.81
N ILE A 62 8.02 -17.20 -1.79
CA ILE A 62 8.99 -17.14 -0.69
C ILE A 62 10.16 -16.25 -1.07
N ALA A 63 10.38 -15.20 -0.28
CA ALA A 63 11.49 -14.27 -0.39
C ALA A 63 12.57 -14.58 0.66
N ARG A 64 13.80 -14.87 0.23
CA ARG A 64 14.95 -14.92 1.15
C ARG A 64 15.52 -13.52 1.37
N ASP A 65 15.87 -13.22 2.62
CA ASP A 65 16.60 -12.01 3.02
C ASP A 65 15.89 -10.67 2.73
N LEU A 66 14.56 -10.65 2.71
CA LEU A 66 13.79 -9.42 2.47
C LEU A 66 14.04 -8.36 3.55
N ARG A 67 15.04 -7.49 3.36
CA ARG A 67 15.23 -6.30 4.17
C ARG A 67 14.39 -5.19 3.58
N GLN A 68 13.25 -4.92 4.20
CA GLN A 68 12.40 -3.80 3.83
C GLN A 68 13.10 -2.48 4.23
N SER A 69 13.96 -1.96 3.35
CA SER A 69 14.35 -0.55 3.41
C SER A 69 13.29 0.26 2.66
N GLN A 70 12.07 0.38 3.22
CA GLN A 70 11.27 1.53 2.85
C GLN A 70 11.92 2.73 3.52
N GLN A 71 12.82 3.40 2.80
CA GLN A 71 13.13 4.79 3.13
C GLN A 71 12.00 5.64 2.54
N SER A 72 10.81 5.48 3.10
CA SER A 72 9.83 6.56 3.07
C SER A 72 10.38 7.60 4.00
N ASP A 73 10.91 8.69 3.45
CA ASP A 73 11.16 9.88 4.24
C ASP A 73 9.80 10.59 4.40
N PRO A 74 9.10 10.48 5.54
CA PRO A 74 7.88 11.25 5.77
C PRO A 74 8.11 12.76 5.69
N ALA A 75 9.36 13.26 5.73
CA ALA A 75 9.68 14.65 5.44
C ALA A 75 9.60 15.01 3.94
N SER A 76 9.60 14.02 3.03
CA SER A 76 9.42 14.23 1.59
C SER A 76 7.96 14.49 1.18
N LEU A 77 6.99 14.12 2.04
CA LEU A 77 5.59 14.45 1.82
C LEU A 77 5.38 15.95 1.99
N THR A 78 5.11 16.65 0.89
CA THR A 78 4.77 18.06 0.96
C THR A 78 3.46 18.26 1.72
N ILE A 79 3.30 19.43 2.34
CA ILE A 79 2.05 19.81 3.02
C ILE A 79 0.86 19.69 2.05
N CYS A 80 1.07 19.99 0.77
CA CYS A 80 0.06 19.88 -0.28
C CYS A 80 -0.39 18.44 -0.52
N GLU A 81 0.54 17.49 -0.62
CA GLU A 81 0.22 16.07 -0.81
C GLU A 81 -0.49 15.49 0.40
N ARG A 82 -0.01 15.81 1.61
CA ARG A 82 -0.70 15.41 2.86
C ARG A 82 -2.12 15.96 2.92
N ASN A 83 -2.31 17.24 2.59
CA ASN A 83 -3.64 17.87 2.61
C ASN A 83 -4.56 17.26 1.54
N ARG A 84 -4.03 16.92 0.36
CA ARG A 84 -4.78 16.23 -0.70
C ARG A 84 -5.24 14.85 -0.25
N SER A 85 -4.38 14.09 0.43
CA SER A 85 -4.75 12.79 1.02
C SER A 85 -5.82 12.93 2.10
N VAL A 86 -5.72 13.96 2.95
CA VAL A 86 -6.76 14.28 3.95
C VAL A 86 -8.11 14.53 3.28
N LEU A 87 -8.16 15.38 2.26
CA LEU A 87 -9.42 15.69 1.55
C LEU A 87 -9.98 14.48 0.80
N SER A 88 -9.11 13.68 0.15
CA SER A 88 -9.51 12.45 -0.54
C SER A 88 -10.20 11.46 0.42
N LEU A 89 -9.61 11.22 1.60
CA LEU A 89 -10.18 10.31 2.59
C LEU A 89 -11.50 10.84 3.16
N LEU A 90 -11.62 12.16 3.40
CA LEU A 90 -12.88 12.76 3.84
C LEU A 90 -13.99 12.65 2.77
N ASN A 91 -13.65 12.81 1.50
CA ASN A 91 -14.59 12.66 0.38
C ASN A 91 -15.05 11.20 0.19
N GLN A 92 -14.25 10.23 0.63
CA GLN A 92 -14.63 8.82 0.70
C GLN A 92 -15.55 8.51 1.90
N GLY A 93 -15.95 9.51 2.68
CA GLY A 93 -16.84 9.34 3.83
C GLY A 93 -16.12 8.90 5.12
N ILE A 94 -14.78 8.84 5.11
CA ILE A 94 -14.01 8.50 6.32
C ILE A 94 -14.11 9.64 7.32
N THR A 95 -14.33 9.32 8.60
CA THR A 95 -14.49 10.33 9.63
C THR A 95 -13.18 11.08 9.88
N GLN A 96 -13.27 12.34 10.33
CA GLN A 96 -12.08 13.14 10.63
C GLN A 96 -11.15 12.47 11.66
N VAL A 97 -11.74 11.73 12.60
CA VAL A 97 -11.00 11.00 13.64
C VAL A 97 -10.20 9.85 13.04
N GLU A 98 -10.77 9.11 12.10
CA GLU A 98 -10.08 8.02 11.40
C GLU A 98 -9.02 8.56 10.44
N VAL A 99 -9.29 9.66 9.72
CA VAL A 99 -8.30 10.32 8.87
C VAL A 99 -7.11 10.81 9.70
N ALA A 100 -7.35 11.44 10.85
CA ALA A 100 -6.31 11.89 11.76
C ALA A 100 -5.38 10.75 12.20
N LYS A 101 -5.97 9.62 12.61
CA LYS A 101 -5.23 8.40 12.99
C LYS A 101 -4.41 7.83 11.83
N ARG A 102 -4.97 7.79 10.62
CA ARG A 102 -4.31 7.22 9.43
C ARG A 102 -3.15 8.08 8.92
N ILE A 103 -3.29 9.41 9.00
CA ILE A 103 -2.31 10.36 8.46
C ILE A 103 -1.27 10.79 9.53
N GLY A 104 -1.53 10.55 10.81
CA GLY A 104 -0.62 10.93 11.89
C GLY A 104 -0.64 12.44 12.21
N ILE A 105 -1.82 13.07 12.12
CA ILE A 105 -2.02 14.48 12.48
C ILE A 105 -3.19 14.62 13.46
N SER A 106 -3.31 15.78 14.11
CA SER A 106 -4.46 16.05 14.99
C SER A 106 -5.77 16.12 14.21
N GLN A 107 -6.87 15.71 14.85
CA GLN A 107 -8.22 15.88 14.29
C GLN A 107 -8.53 17.36 14.02
N SER A 108 -8.07 18.26 14.89
CA SER A 108 -8.19 19.71 14.68
C SER A 108 -7.49 20.18 13.39
N ARG A 109 -6.33 19.59 13.05
CA ARG A 109 -5.63 19.90 11.80
C ARG A 109 -6.40 19.40 10.58
N VAL A 110 -7.02 18.22 10.66
CA VAL A 110 -7.92 17.69 9.62
C VAL A 110 -9.10 18.65 9.39
N ALA A 111 -9.73 19.13 10.47
CA ALA A 111 -10.84 20.08 10.39
C ALA A 111 -10.43 21.41 9.73
N GLN A 112 -9.26 21.93 10.05
CA GLN A 112 -8.71 23.13 9.41
C GLN A 112 -8.47 22.91 7.91
N ILE A 113 -7.85 21.80 7.51
CA ILE A 113 -7.61 21.47 6.09
C ILE A 113 -8.93 21.41 5.32
N LYS A 114 -9.96 20.77 5.91
CA LYS A 114 -11.31 20.73 5.32
C LYS A 114 -11.89 22.14 5.14
N LYS A 115 -11.78 22.99 6.17
CA LYS A 115 -12.30 24.36 6.15
C LYS A 115 -11.59 25.25 5.12
N SER A 116 -10.28 25.09 4.96
CA SER A 116 -9.49 25.85 3.98
C SER A 116 -9.67 25.39 2.53
N SER A 117 -10.37 24.27 2.31
CA SER A 117 -10.68 23.72 0.98
C SER A 117 -12.13 23.98 0.54
N MET A 118 -12.94 24.58 1.42
CA MET A 118 -14.29 25.08 1.14
C MET A 118 -14.21 26.57 0.78
#